data_AF-A0A1Q4NV76-F1
#
_entry.id   AF-A0A1Q4NV76-F1
#
_cell.length_a   1.000
_cell.length_b   1.000
_cell.length_c   1.000
_cell.angle_alpha   90.00
_cell.angle_beta   90.00
_cell.angle_gamma   90.00
#
_symmetry.space_group_name_H-M   'P 1'
#
loop_
_entity.id
_entity.type
_entity.pdbx_description
1 polymer ?
#
loop_
_entity_poly.entity_id
_entity_poly.type
_entity_poly.pdbx_seq_one_letter_code
_entity_poly.pdbx_strand_id
1 'polypeptide(L)'
;MSNLNNYPVEAFPSVLRDVINALHEDTLIPIEMIGSTVLAALSLSLQPLMDVASPFGNKKPEPCSLYFLTLAKSGEGKSPLRELLMTPFDEFASEMHEEYEDLLDVYKKDHAIWSSKEKALNRNYQKAVKNGGEDEVEELLLREHQAAEPKKPRAFEMFYEDATPEGIIQGLSEYPYAGVFADEAITFFTGQLKNNLGLLNKIWKNEPLSLSRKKEGTVRLNAYLTFLLMVQPEVFEEYLERHGKKAVSSGFLARFLFTETVSTIGQRRISLNQDNSRQALGNLFTHLNKFLKEQKEHFYDTSKSKKTLTLTEDAKKLFEGKVSQYQLNISQNQCWEHIPEFVSKAGSQAIRMAAIFDCYSESDISEQYLKNAFTVTEWHLNQAARYFYKLSAQYQLQQDVYLLYDWIKNRFANPTGVMKVTNFQTGQVTNVRLNPWQPFLKNELETHGPSRLRRIERLTPALNQLIQLGLIVTICYPPQRAIYIAMAGTNMNGYICANNPFFANFIAVEYKNNATTPLSGYDSTRLQW
;
A
#
# COMPACT_ATOMS: atom_id res chain seq x y z
N MET A 1 -3.34 1.82 -28.83
CA MET A 1 -3.62 1.01 -27.63
C MET A 1 -4.21 1.92 -26.55
N SER A 2 -5.29 1.51 -25.87
CA SER A 2 -6.02 2.34 -24.89
C SER A 2 -5.36 2.30 -23.50
N ASN A 3 -4.17 2.89 -23.35
CA ASN A 3 -3.50 3.02 -22.05
C ASN A 3 -4.00 4.27 -21.29
N LEU A 4 -5.23 4.22 -20.79
CA LEU A 4 -5.93 5.38 -20.21
C LEU A 4 -5.26 5.93 -18.93
N ASN A 5 -4.55 5.09 -18.18
CA ASN A 5 -3.90 5.45 -16.92
C ASN A 5 -2.39 5.73 -17.10
N ASN A 6 -1.90 5.80 -18.34
CA ASN A 6 -0.49 6.01 -18.69
C ASN A 6 0.47 5.05 -17.97
N TYR A 7 0.09 3.77 -17.84
CA TYR A 7 0.93 2.74 -17.24
C TYR A 7 2.21 2.55 -18.07
N PRO A 8 3.42 2.54 -17.49
CA PRO A 8 4.68 2.58 -18.24
C PRO A 8 5.07 1.19 -18.78
N VAL A 9 4.28 0.64 -19.68
CA VAL A 9 4.47 -0.70 -20.27
C VAL A 9 5.79 -0.82 -21.04
N GLU A 10 6.27 0.28 -21.63
CA GLU A 10 7.58 0.32 -22.30
C GLU A 10 8.78 0.16 -21.38
N ALA A 11 8.61 0.30 -20.05
CA ALA A 11 9.67 0.02 -19.09
C ALA A 11 9.87 -1.49 -18.84
N PHE A 12 8.90 -2.33 -19.24
CA PHE A 12 8.98 -3.76 -19.01
C PHE A 12 9.95 -4.43 -20.02
N PRO A 13 10.64 -5.51 -19.60
CA PRO A 13 11.32 -6.40 -20.56
C PRO A 13 10.36 -6.88 -21.65
N SER A 14 10.88 -7.12 -22.86
CA SER A 14 10.06 -7.42 -24.05
C SER A 14 9.05 -8.53 -23.82
N VAL A 15 9.46 -9.65 -23.23
CA VAL A 15 8.58 -10.80 -22.92
C VAL A 15 7.38 -10.39 -22.07
N LEU A 16 7.60 -9.54 -21.06
CA LEU A 16 6.54 -9.08 -20.17
C LEU A 16 5.66 -8.03 -20.85
N ARG A 17 6.30 -7.10 -21.57
CA ARG A 17 5.61 -6.07 -22.35
C ARG A 17 4.65 -6.67 -23.37
N ASP A 18 5.09 -7.69 -24.10
CA ASP A 18 4.32 -8.35 -25.14
C ASP A 18 3.08 -9.05 -24.54
N VAL A 19 3.21 -9.71 -23.39
CA VAL A 19 2.09 -10.30 -22.66
C VAL A 19 1.10 -9.24 -22.18
N ILE A 20 1.60 -8.16 -21.57
CA ILE A 20 0.76 -7.08 -21.03
C ILE A 20 -0.06 -6.44 -22.16
N ASN A 21 0.60 -6.12 -23.27
CA ASN A 21 -0.03 -5.53 -24.44
C ASN A 21 -1.03 -6.48 -25.10
N ALA A 22 -0.63 -7.72 -25.39
CA ALA A 22 -1.50 -8.68 -26.06
C ALA A 22 -2.75 -9.02 -25.24
N LEU A 23 -2.62 -9.21 -23.91
CA LEU A 23 -3.77 -9.40 -23.03
C LEU A 23 -4.68 -8.18 -23.01
N HIS A 24 -4.13 -6.97 -22.93
CA HIS A 24 -4.92 -5.76 -22.94
C HIS A 24 -5.67 -5.59 -24.28
N GLU A 25 -5.04 -5.88 -25.41
CA GLU A 25 -5.66 -5.80 -26.73
C GLU A 25 -6.80 -6.82 -26.92
N ASP A 26 -6.60 -8.05 -26.46
CA ASP A 26 -7.59 -9.13 -26.66
C ASP A 26 -8.77 -9.04 -25.68
N THR A 27 -8.51 -8.59 -24.44
CA THR A 27 -9.51 -8.64 -23.34
C THR A 27 -10.04 -7.27 -22.93
N LEU A 28 -9.29 -6.19 -23.22
CA LEU A 28 -9.52 -4.84 -22.73
C LEU A 28 -9.62 -4.75 -21.20
N ILE A 29 -8.99 -5.69 -20.49
CA ILE A 29 -8.77 -5.60 -19.04
C ILE A 29 -7.77 -4.45 -18.78
N PRO A 30 -7.95 -3.63 -17.74
CA PRO A 30 -7.04 -2.51 -17.44
C PRO A 30 -5.56 -2.92 -17.45
N ILE A 31 -4.75 -2.21 -18.23
CA ILE A 31 -3.36 -2.59 -18.54
C ILE A 31 -2.47 -2.61 -17.29
N GLU A 32 -2.72 -1.70 -16.35
CA GLU A 32 -2.06 -1.62 -15.05
C GLU A 32 -2.36 -2.82 -14.14
N MET A 33 -3.57 -3.41 -14.27
CA MET A 33 -3.96 -4.61 -13.52
C MET A 33 -3.29 -5.85 -14.09
N ILE A 34 -3.17 -5.94 -15.42
CA ILE A 34 -2.40 -6.99 -16.10
C ILE A 34 -0.93 -6.92 -15.67
N GLY A 35 -0.31 -5.74 -15.76
CA GLY A 35 1.09 -5.55 -15.36
C GLY A 35 1.35 -5.91 -13.89
N SER A 36 0.47 -5.49 -12.98
CA SER A 36 0.56 -5.84 -11.55
C SER A 36 0.45 -7.35 -11.32
N THR A 37 -0.43 -8.04 -12.05
CA THR A 37 -0.64 -9.49 -11.93
C THR A 37 0.54 -10.28 -12.48
N VAL A 38 1.08 -9.88 -13.64
CA VAL A 38 2.29 -10.48 -14.24
C VAL A 38 3.49 -10.36 -13.29
N LEU A 39 3.69 -9.19 -12.69
CA LEU A 39 4.75 -8.99 -11.70
C LEU A 39 4.54 -9.81 -10.42
N ALA A 40 3.30 -9.95 -9.95
CA ALA A 40 3.00 -10.78 -8.78
C ALA A 40 3.31 -12.26 -9.05
N ALA A 41 2.91 -12.79 -10.22
CA ALA A 41 3.25 -14.15 -10.64
C ALA A 41 4.77 -14.37 -10.67
N LEU A 42 5.51 -13.47 -11.31
CA LEU A 42 6.98 -13.55 -11.36
C LEU A 42 7.60 -13.47 -9.96
N SER A 43 7.14 -12.54 -9.13
CA SER A 43 7.58 -12.37 -7.75
C SER A 43 7.40 -13.66 -6.93
N LEU A 44 6.26 -14.35 -7.08
CA LEU A 44 5.99 -15.63 -6.43
C LEU A 44 6.91 -16.75 -6.93
N SER A 45 7.16 -16.83 -8.24
CA SER A 45 8.05 -17.84 -8.82
C SER A 45 9.53 -17.62 -8.48
N LEU A 46 9.95 -16.36 -8.30
CA LEU A 46 11.36 -15.98 -8.14
C LEU A 46 11.80 -15.80 -6.68
N GLN A 47 10.89 -15.47 -5.75
CA GLN A 47 11.24 -15.30 -4.33
C GLN A 47 11.99 -16.48 -3.67
N PRO A 48 11.83 -17.77 -4.08
CA PRO A 48 12.62 -18.88 -3.57
C PRO A 48 14.00 -19.01 -4.20
N LEU A 49 14.21 -18.40 -5.37
CA LEU A 49 15.38 -18.63 -6.22
C LEU A 49 16.37 -17.48 -6.16
N MET A 50 15.87 -16.25 -5.93
CA MET A 50 16.70 -15.06 -5.99
C MET A 50 16.32 -13.97 -4.98
N ASP A 51 17.35 -13.25 -4.56
CA ASP A 51 17.27 -12.01 -3.78
C ASP A 51 18.13 -10.92 -4.47
N VAL A 52 18.00 -9.67 -4.01
CA VAL A 52 18.84 -8.54 -4.43
C VAL A 52 19.65 -8.01 -3.25
N ALA A 53 20.94 -7.74 -3.46
CA ALA A 53 21.79 -7.15 -2.45
C ALA A 53 21.32 -5.73 -2.11
N SER A 54 21.37 -5.37 -0.82
CA SER A 54 21.02 -4.03 -0.39
C SER A 54 22.04 -3.00 -0.93
N PRO A 55 21.57 -1.92 -1.57
CA PRO A 55 22.44 -0.85 -2.06
C PRO A 55 23.14 -0.08 -0.92
N PHE A 56 22.67 -0.21 0.32
CA PHE A 56 23.24 0.46 1.49
C PHE A 56 24.40 -0.31 2.14
N GLY A 57 24.91 -1.36 1.50
CA GLY A 57 26.05 -2.15 2.01
C GLY A 57 25.75 -2.97 3.26
N ASN A 58 24.47 -3.08 3.66
CA ASN A 58 24.09 -4.01 4.71
C ASN A 58 24.14 -5.45 4.17
N LYS A 59 24.51 -6.41 5.02
CA LYS A 59 24.63 -7.83 4.62
C LYS A 59 23.27 -8.53 4.43
N LYS A 60 22.17 -7.79 4.50
CA LYS A 60 20.82 -8.37 4.47
C LYS A 60 20.22 -8.21 3.08
N PRO A 61 20.13 -9.29 2.29
CA PRO A 61 19.53 -9.21 0.96
C PRO A 61 18.02 -8.96 1.07
N GLU A 62 17.49 -8.30 0.05
CA GLU A 62 16.07 -8.03 -0.11
C GLU A 62 15.42 -9.10 -0.99
N PRO A 63 14.29 -9.70 -0.56
CA PRO A 63 13.64 -10.75 -1.34
C PRO A 63 12.90 -10.16 -2.53
N CYS A 64 12.79 -10.94 -3.61
CA CYS A 64 11.99 -10.55 -4.78
C CYS A 64 10.48 -10.49 -4.53
N SER A 65 10.02 -10.77 -3.30
CA SER A 65 8.63 -10.65 -2.87
C SER A 65 8.11 -9.20 -2.96
N LEU A 66 7.03 -9.01 -3.71
CA LEU A 66 6.34 -7.74 -3.94
C LEU A 66 4.89 -7.83 -3.47
N TYR A 67 4.34 -6.69 -3.05
CA TYR A 67 2.96 -6.62 -2.58
C TYR A 67 2.19 -5.67 -3.50
N PHE A 68 1.10 -6.16 -4.11
CA PHE A 68 0.25 -5.39 -5.02
C PHE A 68 -1.15 -5.23 -4.44
N LEU A 69 -1.68 -4.01 -4.50
CA LEU A 69 -3.05 -3.69 -4.11
C LEU A 69 -3.73 -2.93 -5.26
N THR A 70 -4.67 -3.59 -5.92
CA THR A 70 -5.37 -3.06 -7.10
C THR A 70 -6.83 -2.80 -6.78
N LEU A 71 -7.27 -1.55 -6.94
CA LEU A 71 -8.68 -1.16 -6.88
C LEU A 71 -9.30 -1.29 -8.27
N ALA A 72 -10.26 -2.21 -8.40
CA ALA A 72 -10.97 -2.45 -9.65
C ALA A 72 -12.44 -2.81 -9.40
N LYS A 73 -13.32 -2.20 -10.20
CA LYS A 73 -14.78 -2.40 -10.12
C LYS A 73 -15.17 -3.85 -10.38
N SER A 74 -16.37 -4.23 -9.94
CA SER A 74 -16.95 -5.53 -10.33
C SER A 74 -17.09 -5.61 -11.85
N GLY A 75 -16.80 -6.77 -12.43
CA GLY A 75 -16.81 -6.97 -13.89
C GLY A 75 -15.55 -6.48 -14.63
N GLU A 76 -14.55 -5.89 -13.95
CA GLU A 76 -13.30 -5.44 -14.61
C GLU A 76 -12.38 -6.59 -15.09
N GLY A 77 -12.76 -7.85 -14.88
CA GLY A 77 -11.95 -9.00 -15.31
C GLY A 77 -10.88 -9.43 -14.31
N LYS A 78 -11.05 -9.12 -13.01
CA LYS A 78 -10.16 -9.53 -11.91
C LYS A 78 -9.95 -11.05 -11.86
N SER A 79 -11.04 -11.80 -11.68
CA SER A 79 -11.00 -13.27 -11.53
C SER A 79 -10.50 -13.99 -12.78
N PRO A 80 -11.01 -13.69 -14.00
CA PRO A 80 -10.51 -14.33 -15.22
C PRO A 80 -9.03 -14.06 -15.46
N LEU A 81 -8.53 -12.85 -15.13
CA LEU A 81 -7.12 -12.53 -15.27
C LEU A 81 -6.25 -13.33 -14.30
N ARG A 82 -6.66 -13.43 -13.02
CA ARG A 82 -5.97 -14.26 -12.01
C ARG A 82 -5.93 -15.71 -12.47
N GLU A 83 -7.09 -16.29 -12.78
CA GLU A 83 -7.21 -17.69 -13.22
C GLU A 83 -6.28 -17.99 -14.41
N LEU A 84 -6.28 -17.11 -15.42
CA LEU A 84 -5.45 -17.25 -16.59
C LEU A 84 -3.95 -17.20 -16.26
N LEU A 85 -3.48 -16.18 -15.52
CA LEU A 85 -2.04 -16.01 -15.24
C LEU A 85 -1.51 -16.99 -14.18
N MET A 86 -2.38 -17.50 -13.31
CA MET A 86 -1.99 -18.39 -12.22
C MET A 86 -2.06 -19.88 -12.59
N THR A 87 -2.58 -20.23 -13.78
CA THR A 87 -2.68 -21.63 -14.25
C THR A 87 -1.40 -22.46 -14.03
N PRO A 88 -0.18 -21.99 -14.37
CA PRO A 88 1.04 -22.77 -14.14
C PRO A 88 1.31 -23.08 -12.65
N PHE A 89 0.91 -22.17 -11.75
CA PHE A 89 1.10 -22.34 -10.31
C PHE A 89 0.07 -23.29 -9.72
N ASP A 90 -1.18 -23.23 -10.19
CA ASP A 90 -2.24 -24.13 -9.74
C ASP A 90 -1.95 -25.58 -10.18
N GLU A 91 -1.45 -25.78 -11.40
CA GLU A 91 -0.96 -27.08 -11.89
C GLU A 91 0.23 -27.58 -11.05
N PHE A 92 1.21 -26.71 -10.80
CA PHE A 92 2.38 -27.05 -9.99
C PHE A 92 2.03 -27.40 -8.53
N ALA A 93 1.14 -26.63 -7.90
CA ALA A 93 0.68 -26.90 -6.54
C ALA A 93 -0.06 -28.24 -6.46
N SER A 94 -0.85 -28.57 -7.48
CA SER A 94 -1.55 -29.85 -7.57
C SER A 94 -0.55 -31.02 -7.70
N GLU A 95 0.47 -30.90 -8.57
CA GLU A 95 1.53 -31.91 -8.71
C GLU A 95 2.28 -32.13 -7.39
N MET A 96 2.65 -31.05 -6.71
CA MET A 96 3.33 -31.12 -5.41
C MET A 96 2.46 -31.76 -4.32
N HIS A 97 1.14 -31.55 -4.37
CA HIS A 97 0.20 -32.15 -3.43
C HIS A 97 0.02 -33.65 -3.66
N GLU A 98 -0.14 -34.07 -4.92
CA GLU A 98 -0.21 -35.50 -5.27
C GLU A 98 1.05 -36.25 -4.83
N GLU A 99 2.22 -35.69 -5.10
CA GLU A 99 3.50 -36.28 -4.67
C GLU A 99 3.62 -36.36 -3.14
N TYR A 100 3.14 -35.33 -2.42
CA TYR A 100 3.10 -35.34 -0.97
C TYR A 100 2.21 -36.45 -0.40
N GLU A 101 1.02 -36.66 -0.96
CA GLU A 101 0.09 -37.70 -0.49
C GLU A 101 0.68 -39.11 -0.69
N ASP A 102 1.35 -39.35 -1.82
CA ASP A 102 2.05 -40.61 -2.09
C ASP A 102 3.18 -40.86 -1.07
N LEU A 103 4.03 -39.85 -0.82
CA LEU A 103 5.10 -39.93 0.18
C LEU A 103 4.54 -40.10 1.60
N LEU A 104 3.40 -39.48 1.90
CA LEU A 104 2.75 -39.54 3.21
C LEU A 104 2.17 -40.93 3.47
N ASP A 105 1.60 -41.59 2.45
CA ASP A 105 1.12 -42.97 2.56
C ASP A 105 2.27 -43.95 2.84
N VAL A 106 3.39 -43.81 2.13
CA VAL A 106 4.62 -44.59 2.40
C VAL A 106 5.09 -44.37 3.83
N TYR A 107 5.23 -43.12 4.26
CA TYR A 107 5.62 -42.77 5.63
C TYR A 107 4.67 -43.38 6.67
N LYS A 108 3.35 -43.31 6.47
CA LYS A 108 2.37 -43.86 7.42
C LYS A 108 2.57 -45.37 7.61
N LYS A 109 2.82 -46.12 6.52
CA LYS A 109 3.09 -47.56 6.56
C LYS A 109 4.40 -47.86 7.30
N ASP A 110 5.48 -47.16 6.92
CA ASP A 110 6.80 -47.36 7.51
C ASP A 110 6.82 -46.98 9.00
N HIS A 111 6.19 -45.86 9.35
CA HIS A 111 6.08 -45.41 10.74
C HIS A 111 5.21 -46.36 11.58
N ALA A 112 4.17 -46.98 11.01
CA ALA A 112 3.38 -47.99 11.72
C ALA A 112 4.23 -49.24 12.05
N ILE A 113 5.03 -49.72 11.09
CA ILE A 113 5.98 -50.82 11.31
C ILE A 113 7.01 -50.43 12.36
N TRP A 114 7.59 -49.23 12.22
CA TRP A 114 8.58 -48.69 13.14
C TRP A 114 8.03 -48.57 14.56
N SER A 115 6.85 -47.98 14.76
CA SER A 115 6.22 -47.82 16.08
C SER A 115 5.86 -49.17 16.72
N SER A 116 5.48 -50.17 15.92
CA SER A 116 5.25 -51.52 16.42
C SER A 116 6.54 -52.16 16.96
N LYS A 117 7.66 -52.04 16.21
CA LYS A 117 8.98 -52.51 16.66
C LYS A 117 9.47 -51.75 17.89
N GLU A 118 9.27 -50.43 17.92
CA GLU A 118 9.64 -49.58 19.05
C GLU A 118 8.93 -50.04 20.34
N LYS A 119 7.63 -50.33 20.28
CA LYS A 119 6.88 -50.88 21.43
C LYS A 119 7.42 -52.23 21.91
N ALA A 120 7.86 -53.09 21.00
CA ALA A 120 8.44 -54.38 21.36
C ALA A 120 9.81 -54.23 22.03
N LEU A 121 10.70 -53.40 21.46
CA LEU A 121 12.03 -53.10 22.02
C LEU A 121 11.93 -52.41 23.38
N ASN A 122 11.02 -51.43 23.53
CA ASN A 122 10.76 -50.79 24.83
C ASN A 122 10.32 -51.79 25.90
N ARG A 123 9.48 -52.77 25.56
CA ARG A 123 9.07 -53.83 26.51
C ARG A 123 10.23 -54.75 26.89
N ASN A 124 11.15 -55.03 25.96
CA ASN A 124 12.32 -55.86 26.23
C ASN A 124 13.31 -55.12 27.12
N TYR A 125 13.60 -53.85 26.82
CA TYR A 125 14.44 -52.98 27.65
C TYR A 125 13.88 -52.86 29.08
N GLN A 126 12.58 -52.57 29.24
CA GLN A 126 11.94 -52.52 30.55
C GLN A 126 12.05 -53.83 31.35
N LYS A 127 12.01 -54.99 30.68
CA LYS A 127 12.20 -56.30 31.33
C LYS A 127 13.66 -56.54 31.73
N ALA A 128 14.62 -56.18 30.88
CA ALA A 128 16.05 -56.32 31.17
C ALA A 128 16.43 -55.49 32.42
N VAL A 129 16.02 -54.23 32.45
CA VAL A 129 16.20 -53.32 33.60
C VAL A 129 15.56 -53.88 34.87
N LYS A 130 14.32 -54.39 34.78
CA LYS A 130 13.60 -54.91 35.94
C LYS A 130 14.21 -56.19 36.51
N ASN A 131 14.80 -57.03 35.67
CA ASN A 131 15.40 -58.31 36.06
C ASN A 131 16.86 -58.17 36.52
N GLY A 132 17.44 -56.96 36.51
CA GLY A 132 18.80 -56.68 36.98
C GLY A 132 19.90 -57.31 36.12
N GLY A 133 19.62 -57.62 34.86
CA GLY A 133 20.63 -58.08 33.89
C GLY A 133 21.39 -56.92 33.23
N GLU A 134 22.46 -57.23 32.50
CA GLU A 134 23.14 -56.28 31.61
C GLU A 134 22.17 -55.86 30.49
N ASP A 135 21.76 -54.59 30.47
CA ASP A 135 20.76 -54.01 29.56
C ASP A 135 21.38 -53.26 28.37
N GLU A 136 22.71 -53.28 28.25
CA GLU A 136 23.47 -52.55 27.22
C GLU A 136 23.05 -52.94 25.79
N VAL A 137 22.69 -54.21 25.57
CA VAL A 137 22.28 -54.72 24.25
C VAL A 137 20.88 -54.22 23.87
N GLU A 138 19.90 -54.34 24.77
CA GLU A 138 18.55 -53.84 24.56
C GLU A 138 18.51 -52.32 24.42
N GLU A 139 19.36 -51.61 25.18
CA GLU A 139 19.53 -50.16 25.06
C GLU A 139 20.08 -49.77 23.68
N LEU A 140 21.12 -50.46 23.21
CA LEU A 140 21.70 -50.22 21.89
C LEU A 140 20.69 -50.46 20.77
N LEU A 141 19.97 -51.59 20.80
CA LEU A 141 18.95 -51.91 19.81
C LEU A 141 17.81 -50.88 19.80
N LEU A 142 17.40 -50.40 20.97
CA LEU A 142 16.37 -49.36 21.07
C LEU A 142 16.87 -48.03 20.49
N ARG A 143 18.12 -47.64 20.78
CA ARG A 143 18.72 -46.41 20.23
C ARG A 143 18.89 -46.47 18.72
N GLU A 144 19.39 -47.57 18.18
CA GLU A 144 19.53 -47.76 16.72
C GLU A 144 18.17 -47.72 16.02
N HIS A 145 17.16 -48.37 16.60
CA HIS A 145 15.80 -48.32 16.08
C HIS A 145 15.23 -46.91 16.14
N GLN A 146 15.43 -46.17 17.24
CA GLN A 146 15.00 -44.77 17.37
C GLN A 146 15.69 -43.85 16.36
N ALA A 147 16.98 -44.08 16.08
CA ALA A 147 17.71 -43.33 15.06
C ALA A 147 17.20 -43.61 13.63
N ALA A 148 16.56 -44.75 13.41
CA ALA A 148 15.98 -45.15 12.13
C ALA A 148 14.49 -44.77 11.98
N GLU A 149 13.97 -43.82 12.77
CA GLU A 149 12.61 -43.32 12.62
C GLU A 149 12.38 -42.76 11.20
N PRO A 150 11.36 -43.24 10.47
CA PRO A 150 11.00 -42.70 9.17
C PRO A 150 10.75 -41.19 9.28
N LYS A 151 11.27 -40.41 8.33
CA LYS A 151 11.04 -38.96 8.31
C LYS A 151 9.69 -38.67 7.68
N LYS A 152 8.85 -37.92 8.39
CA LYS A 152 7.59 -37.42 7.83
C LYS A 152 7.88 -36.51 6.63
N PRO A 153 7.22 -36.68 5.47
CA PRO A 153 7.37 -35.76 4.36
C PRO A 153 6.86 -34.38 4.75
N ARG A 154 7.48 -33.34 4.18
CA ARG A 154 7.07 -31.94 4.39
C ARG A 154 5.90 -31.63 3.48
N ALA A 155 4.89 -30.95 4.02
CA ALA A 155 3.77 -30.46 3.22
C ALA A 155 4.22 -29.24 2.40
N PHE A 156 3.74 -29.16 1.17
CA PHE A 156 3.92 -28.01 0.30
C PHE A 156 2.64 -27.19 0.27
N GLU A 157 2.74 -25.90 0.58
CA GLU A 157 1.62 -24.97 0.48
C GLU A 157 2.12 -23.65 -0.12
N MET A 158 1.50 -23.23 -1.22
CA MET A 158 1.91 -22.04 -1.97
C MET A 158 0.95 -20.87 -1.76
N PHE A 159 -0.33 -21.11 -1.44
CA PHE A 159 -1.35 -20.07 -1.40
C PHE A 159 -2.06 -19.99 -0.05
N TYR A 160 -2.17 -18.77 0.48
CA TYR A 160 -2.90 -18.50 1.72
C TYR A 160 -3.95 -17.40 1.52
N GLU A 161 -5.17 -17.78 1.14
CA GLU A 161 -6.27 -16.82 0.93
C GLU A 161 -7.11 -16.59 2.20
N ASP A 162 -7.48 -17.64 2.94
CA ASP A 162 -8.29 -17.58 4.17
C ASP A 162 -7.68 -18.39 5.33
N ALA A 163 -6.35 -18.33 5.48
CA ALA A 163 -5.65 -19.02 6.54
C ALA A 163 -5.53 -18.17 7.81
N THR A 164 -5.63 -18.81 8.98
CA THR A 164 -5.34 -18.15 10.25
C THR A 164 -3.85 -17.78 10.33
N PRO A 165 -3.47 -16.74 11.10
CA PRO A 165 -2.06 -16.41 11.32
C PRO A 165 -1.23 -17.62 11.77
N GLU A 166 -1.80 -18.48 12.63
CA GLU A 166 -1.17 -19.71 13.09
C GLU A 166 -0.98 -20.73 11.96
N GLY A 167 -1.98 -20.90 11.09
CA GLY A 167 -1.91 -21.78 9.92
C GLY A 167 -0.84 -21.32 8.93
N ILE A 168 -0.79 -20.02 8.63
CA ILE A 168 0.24 -19.42 7.78
C ILE A 168 1.63 -19.64 8.38
N ILE A 169 1.80 -19.37 9.67
CA ILE A 169 3.05 -19.57 10.37
C ILE A 169 3.50 -21.04 10.32
N GLN A 170 2.57 -21.98 10.50
CA GLN A 170 2.85 -23.41 10.46
C GLN A 170 3.27 -23.83 9.04
N GLY A 171 2.50 -23.46 8.02
CA GLY A 171 2.82 -23.83 6.65
C GLY A 171 4.12 -23.17 6.15
N LEU A 172 4.37 -21.91 6.52
CA LEU A 172 5.64 -21.25 6.24
C LEU A 172 6.84 -21.90 6.94
N SER A 173 6.63 -22.65 8.03
CA SER A 173 7.70 -23.42 8.67
C SER A 173 8.08 -24.70 7.91
N GLU A 174 7.17 -25.23 7.10
CA GLU A 174 7.46 -26.35 6.18
C GLU A 174 8.04 -25.83 4.86
N TYR A 175 7.46 -24.75 4.34
CA TYR A 175 7.91 -24.09 3.11
C TYR A 175 7.84 -22.57 3.22
N PRO A 176 8.97 -21.85 3.32
CA PRO A 176 8.98 -20.45 3.76
C PRO A 176 8.55 -19.43 2.69
N TYR A 177 8.09 -19.90 1.52
CA TYR A 177 7.73 -19.07 0.38
C TYR A 177 6.27 -19.30 0.01
N ALA A 178 5.46 -18.24 0.02
CA ALA A 178 4.07 -18.34 -0.42
C ALA A 178 3.53 -17.03 -1.00
N GLY A 179 2.29 -17.10 -1.49
CA GLY A 179 1.51 -16.00 -2.02
C GLY A 179 0.19 -15.82 -1.28
N VAL A 180 -0.27 -14.57 -1.17
CA VAL A 180 -1.65 -14.21 -0.80
C VAL A 180 -2.28 -13.55 -2.03
N PHE A 181 -3.00 -14.34 -2.82
CA PHE A 181 -3.58 -13.94 -4.10
C PHE A 181 -5.09 -13.93 -3.97
N ALA A 182 -5.70 -12.76 -3.85
CA ALA A 182 -7.15 -12.63 -3.71
C ALA A 182 -7.67 -11.66 -4.77
N ASP A 183 -8.46 -12.17 -5.70
CA ASP A 183 -9.20 -11.40 -6.71
C ASP A 183 -10.47 -10.73 -6.14
N GLU A 184 -10.95 -11.24 -5.01
CA GLU A 184 -11.92 -10.62 -4.10
C GLU A 184 -11.34 -10.44 -2.70
N ALA A 185 -10.41 -9.49 -2.53
CA ALA A 185 -9.68 -9.30 -1.28
C ALA A 185 -10.52 -8.75 -0.10
N ILE A 186 -11.87 -8.78 -0.17
CA ILE A 186 -12.73 -8.46 0.97
C ILE A 186 -12.41 -9.37 2.16
N THR A 187 -12.20 -10.67 1.92
CA THR A 187 -11.84 -11.67 2.94
C THR A 187 -10.55 -11.29 3.66
N PHE A 188 -9.54 -10.80 2.94
CA PHE A 188 -8.32 -10.26 3.54
C PHE A 188 -8.62 -9.03 4.42
N PHE A 189 -9.39 -8.06 3.89
CA PHE A 189 -9.73 -6.82 4.59
C PHE A 189 -10.78 -6.97 5.69
N THR A 190 -11.46 -8.11 5.81
CA THR A 190 -12.37 -8.44 6.93
C THR A 190 -11.81 -9.50 7.87
N GLY A 191 -10.85 -10.31 7.41
CA GLY A 191 -10.31 -11.49 8.11
C GLY A 191 -9.30 -11.17 9.22
N GLN A 192 -8.62 -12.23 9.69
CA GLN A 192 -7.70 -12.15 10.85
C GLN A 192 -6.27 -11.76 10.48
N LEU A 193 -5.83 -12.03 9.23
CA LEU A 193 -4.46 -11.76 8.80
C LEU A 193 -4.12 -10.26 8.86
N LYS A 194 -5.06 -9.38 8.45
CA LYS A 194 -4.92 -7.93 8.58
C LYS A 194 -4.74 -7.45 10.03
N ASN A 195 -5.16 -8.22 11.02
CA ASN A 195 -5.03 -7.82 12.43
C ASN A 195 -3.57 -7.97 12.90
N ASN A 196 -2.73 -8.68 12.14
CA ASN A 196 -1.33 -8.94 12.42
C ASN A 196 -0.39 -8.12 11.51
N LEU A 197 -0.66 -6.82 11.33
CA LEU A 197 0.15 -5.93 10.49
C LEU A 197 1.66 -5.96 10.84
N GLY A 198 1.98 -6.11 12.13
CA GLY A 198 3.36 -6.23 12.60
C GLY A 198 4.08 -7.46 12.06
N LEU A 199 3.37 -8.60 11.91
CA LEU A 199 3.90 -9.83 11.33
C LEU A 199 4.23 -9.62 9.84
N LEU A 200 3.25 -9.14 9.07
CA LEU A 200 3.41 -8.89 7.64
C LEU A 200 4.52 -7.87 7.35
N ASN A 201 4.64 -6.85 8.21
CA ASN A 201 5.70 -5.86 8.13
C ASN A 201 7.10 -6.43 8.34
N LYS A 202 7.26 -7.46 9.19
CA LYS A 202 8.53 -8.18 9.41
C LYS A 202 8.87 -9.07 8.23
N ILE A 203 7.88 -9.82 7.72
CA ILE A 203 8.02 -10.67 6.53
C ILE A 203 8.51 -9.84 5.34
N TRP A 204 7.86 -8.71 5.04
CA TRP A 204 8.28 -7.84 3.94
C TRP A 204 9.71 -7.30 4.10
N LYS A 205 10.15 -7.06 5.33
CA LYS A 205 11.52 -6.61 5.66
C LYS A 205 12.52 -7.77 5.70
N ASN A 206 12.11 -9.02 5.44
CA ASN A 206 12.91 -10.22 5.58
C ASN A 206 13.46 -10.40 7.01
N GLU A 207 12.71 -9.96 8.04
CA GLU A 207 13.09 -10.12 9.44
C GLU A 207 12.64 -11.50 9.99
N PRO A 208 13.50 -12.22 10.73
CA PRO A 208 13.12 -13.50 11.32
C PRO A 208 11.91 -13.36 12.25
N LEU A 209 10.96 -14.27 12.11
CA LEU A 209 9.82 -14.46 12.97
C LEU A 209 10.23 -15.32 14.16
N SER A 210 9.98 -14.84 15.39
CA SER A 210 10.20 -15.62 16.61
C SER A 210 8.88 -16.24 17.06
N LEU A 211 8.83 -17.57 17.07
CA LEU A 211 7.65 -18.34 17.43
C LEU A 211 7.93 -19.11 18.71
N SER A 212 7.16 -18.84 19.77
CA SER A 212 7.27 -19.60 21.02
C SER A 212 6.32 -20.80 20.96
N ARG A 213 6.86 -22.01 20.82
CA ARG A 213 6.10 -23.26 20.86
C ARG A 213 6.12 -23.83 22.28
N LYS A 214 4.95 -24.16 22.82
CA LYS A 214 4.79 -24.70 24.19
C LYS A 214 5.62 -25.98 24.47
N LYS A 215 5.96 -26.77 23.44
CA LYS A 215 6.70 -28.04 23.58
C LYS A 215 8.13 -28.02 23.02
N GLU A 216 8.44 -27.12 22.10
CA GLU A 216 9.68 -27.17 21.28
C GLU A 216 10.60 -25.95 21.47
N GLY A 217 10.23 -25.02 22.36
CA GLY A 217 11.00 -23.80 22.60
C GLY A 217 10.73 -22.70 21.56
N THR A 218 11.67 -21.77 21.40
CA THR A 218 11.52 -20.63 20.48
C THR A 218 12.18 -20.94 19.14
N VAL A 219 11.39 -21.03 18.08
CA VAL A 219 11.87 -21.23 16.70
C VAL A 219 11.98 -19.88 16.00
N ARG A 220 13.09 -19.67 15.28
CA ARG A 220 13.26 -18.52 14.37
C ARG A 220 13.00 -18.98 12.94
N LEU A 221 12.07 -18.31 12.27
CA LEU A 221 11.64 -18.63 10.91
C LEU A 221 11.86 -17.42 10.00
N ASN A 222 12.45 -17.62 8.83
CA ASN A 222 12.36 -16.63 7.75
C ASN A 222 11.14 -16.98 6.88
N ALA A 223 10.40 -15.96 6.48
CA ALA A 223 9.16 -16.10 5.72
C ALA A 223 9.15 -15.05 4.60
N TYR A 224 8.60 -15.45 3.46
CA TYR A 224 8.54 -14.67 2.23
C TYR A 224 7.12 -14.77 1.67
N LEU A 225 6.46 -13.63 1.53
CA LEU A 225 5.10 -13.56 1.03
C LEU A 225 5.04 -12.61 -0.16
N THR A 226 4.44 -13.04 -1.26
CA THR A 226 4.01 -12.14 -2.33
C THR A 226 2.53 -11.85 -2.17
N PHE A 227 2.10 -10.61 -2.35
CA PHE A 227 0.69 -10.25 -2.28
C PHE A 227 0.18 -9.79 -3.63
N LEU A 228 -0.99 -10.31 -4.02
CA LEU A 228 -1.82 -9.74 -5.08
C LEU A 228 -3.23 -9.62 -4.53
N LEU A 229 -3.58 -8.42 -4.08
CA LEU A 229 -4.91 -8.11 -3.57
C LEU A 229 -5.65 -7.26 -4.58
N MET A 230 -6.75 -7.76 -5.13
CA MET A 230 -7.68 -6.99 -5.93
C MET A 230 -8.97 -6.78 -5.14
N VAL A 231 -9.40 -5.52 -5.02
CA VAL A 231 -10.54 -5.16 -4.20
C VAL A 231 -11.40 -4.12 -4.91
N GLN A 232 -12.69 -4.12 -4.61
CA GLN A 232 -13.59 -3.09 -5.10
C GLN A 232 -13.30 -1.77 -4.38
N PRO A 233 -13.33 -0.62 -5.08
CA PRO A 233 -13.07 0.69 -4.47
C PRO A 233 -13.89 0.93 -3.20
N GLU A 234 -15.18 0.62 -3.22
CA GLU A 234 -16.12 0.88 -2.13
C GLU A 234 -15.76 0.09 -0.85
N VAL A 235 -15.35 -1.18 -1.02
CA VAL A 235 -14.91 -2.04 0.09
C VAL A 235 -13.62 -1.50 0.71
N PHE A 236 -12.70 -1.01 -0.12
CA PHE A 236 -11.45 -0.43 0.38
C PHE A 236 -11.68 0.94 1.04
N GLU A 237 -12.61 1.75 0.54
CA GLU A 237 -13.02 3.00 1.18
C GLU A 237 -13.62 2.75 2.57
N GLU A 238 -14.52 1.78 2.72
CA GLU A 238 -15.07 1.37 4.04
C GLU A 238 -13.94 0.94 5.00
N TYR A 239 -12.96 0.19 4.52
CA TYR A 239 -11.78 -0.18 5.30
C TYR A 239 -10.98 1.05 5.74
N LEU A 240 -10.75 2.02 4.85
CA LEU A 240 -10.00 3.23 5.17
C LEU A 240 -10.72 4.13 6.17
N GLU A 241 -12.04 4.24 6.10
CA GLU A 241 -12.83 5.00 7.08
C GLU A 241 -12.67 4.43 8.50
N ARG A 242 -12.68 3.10 8.63
CA ARG A 242 -12.60 2.42 9.94
C ARG A 242 -11.16 2.26 10.45
N HIS A 243 -10.19 2.02 9.57
CA HIS A 243 -8.86 1.55 9.94
C HIS A 243 -7.71 2.32 9.27
N GLY A 244 -7.99 3.22 8.33
CA GLY A 244 -6.99 3.85 7.45
C GLY A 244 -5.86 4.56 8.20
N LYS A 245 -6.16 5.35 9.23
CA LYS A 245 -5.13 6.03 10.04
C LYS A 245 -4.10 5.08 10.65
N LYS A 246 -4.54 3.90 11.12
CA LYS A 246 -3.66 2.88 11.70
C LYS A 246 -2.92 2.10 10.60
N ALA A 247 -3.60 1.79 9.50
CA ALA A 247 -3.04 1.02 8.39
C ALA A 247 -1.92 1.78 7.65
N VAL A 248 -2.09 3.09 7.45
CA VAL A 248 -1.06 3.98 6.90
C VAL A 248 0.07 4.20 7.92
N SER A 249 -0.25 4.60 9.16
CA SER A 249 0.79 4.93 10.16
C SER A 249 1.62 3.73 10.64
N SER A 250 1.06 2.51 10.59
CA SER A 250 1.83 1.28 10.84
C SER A 250 2.79 0.93 9.70
N GLY A 251 2.71 1.61 8.57
CA GLY A 251 3.50 1.38 7.36
C GLY A 251 3.10 0.13 6.57
N PHE A 252 1.99 -0.53 6.91
CA PHE A 252 1.55 -1.73 6.19
C PHE A 252 1.13 -1.39 4.74
N LEU A 253 0.21 -0.43 4.56
CA LEU A 253 -0.23 -0.02 3.22
C LEU A 253 0.91 0.55 2.36
N ALA A 254 1.89 1.20 3.00
CA ALA A 254 3.07 1.74 2.34
C ALA A 254 3.96 0.68 1.66
N ARG A 255 3.78 -0.61 1.98
CA ARG A 255 4.49 -1.73 1.34
C ARG A 255 3.79 -2.24 0.08
N PHE A 256 2.60 -1.76 -0.23
CA PHE A 256 1.89 -2.14 -1.44
C PHE A 256 2.21 -1.19 -2.59
N LEU A 257 2.49 -1.75 -3.76
CA LEU A 257 2.40 -1.07 -5.05
C LEU A 257 0.91 -0.87 -5.34
N PHE A 258 0.44 0.34 -5.05
CA PHE A 258 -0.98 0.70 -5.12
C PHE A 258 -1.38 1.05 -6.54
N THR A 259 -2.57 0.59 -6.95
CA THR A 259 -3.12 0.81 -8.28
C THR A 259 -4.60 1.13 -8.17
N GLU A 260 -5.03 2.27 -8.70
CA GLU A 260 -6.45 2.56 -8.94
C GLU A 260 -6.71 2.45 -10.44
N THR A 261 -7.51 1.47 -10.85
CA THR A 261 -7.75 1.21 -12.28
C THR A 261 -8.69 2.23 -12.91
N VAL A 262 -8.42 2.60 -14.17
CA VAL A 262 -9.41 3.31 -14.98
C VAL A 262 -10.37 2.29 -15.59
N SER A 263 -11.65 2.44 -15.30
CA SER A 263 -12.68 1.48 -15.72
C SER A 263 -12.75 1.38 -17.25
N THR A 264 -12.70 0.14 -17.74
CA THR A 264 -12.82 -0.20 -19.18
C THR A 264 -14.23 -0.70 -19.53
N ILE A 265 -15.07 -0.91 -18.52
CA ILE A 265 -16.46 -1.36 -18.66
C ILE A 265 -17.24 -0.39 -19.58
N GLY A 266 -18.02 -0.96 -20.49
CA GLY A 266 -18.78 -0.22 -21.51
C GLY A 266 -17.97 0.20 -22.75
N GLN A 267 -16.63 0.08 -22.70
CA GLN A 267 -15.75 0.34 -23.85
C GLN A 267 -15.18 -0.96 -24.46
N ARG A 268 -15.44 -2.11 -23.81
CA ARG A 268 -14.91 -3.40 -24.25
C ARG A 268 -15.52 -3.86 -25.57
N ARG A 269 -14.66 -4.08 -26.56
CA ARG A 269 -14.96 -4.85 -27.76
C ARG A 269 -14.45 -6.27 -27.54
N ILE A 270 -15.35 -7.23 -27.44
CA ILE A 270 -15.00 -8.63 -27.23
C ILE A 270 -14.47 -9.18 -28.56
N SER A 271 -13.19 -9.59 -28.58
CA SER A 271 -12.63 -10.41 -29.65
C SER A 271 -12.70 -11.88 -29.23
N LEU A 272 -13.23 -12.73 -30.12
CA LEU A 272 -13.13 -14.18 -29.97
C LEU A 272 -11.78 -14.73 -30.45
N ASN A 273 -11.05 -13.95 -31.24
CA ASN A 273 -9.68 -14.28 -31.60
C ASN A 273 -8.75 -13.78 -30.47
N GLN A 274 -8.14 -14.73 -29.76
CA GLN A 274 -7.21 -14.50 -28.66
C GLN A 274 -5.85 -15.15 -28.94
N ASP A 275 -5.50 -15.36 -30.22
CA ASP A 275 -4.29 -16.07 -30.60
C ASP A 275 -3.02 -15.32 -30.17
N ASN A 276 -3.05 -13.99 -30.23
CA ASN A 276 -1.92 -13.14 -29.83
C ASN A 276 -1.62 -13.26 -28.34
N SER A 277 -2.63 -13.08 -27.48
CA SER A 277 -2.46 -13.23 -26.03
C SER A 277 -2.10 -14.67 -25.65
N ARG A 278 -2.67 -15.68 -26.33
CA ARG A 278 -2.30 -17.09 -26.12
C ARG A 278 -0.82 -17.35 -26.43
N GLN A 279 -0.32 -16.83 -27.55
CA GLN A 279 1.09 -16.98 -27.92
C GLN A 279 2.01 -16.27 -26.91
N ALA A 280 1.68 -15.03 -26.54
CA ALA A 280 2.46 -14.28 -25.56
C ALA A 280 2.47 -14.96 -24.19
N LEU A 281 1.31 -15.46 -23.73
CA LEU A 281 1.20 -16.25 -22.49
C LEU A 281 2.00 -17.54 -22.55
N GLY A 282 1.98 -18.27 -23.67
CA GLY A 282 2.77 -19.49 -23.83
C GLY A 282 4.27 -19.26 -23.63
N ASN A 283 4.79 -18.12 -24.13
CA ASN A 283 6.17 -17.72 -23.86
C ASN A 283 6.40 -17.45 -22.38
N LEU A 284 5.54 -16.67 -21.71
CA LEU A 284 5.65 -16.41 -20.28
C LEU A 284 5.54 -17.70 -19.44
N PHE A 285 4.64 -18.61 -19.78
CA PHE A 285 4.46 -19.87 -19.06
C PHE A 285 5.67 -20.78 -19.20
N THR A 286 6.36 -20.76 -20.34
CA THR A 286 7.65 -21.45 -20.50
C THR A 286 8.67 -20.96 -19.46
N HIS A 287 8.71 -19.65 -19.23
CA HIS A 287 9.56 -19.02 -18.23
C HIS A 287 9.13 -19.35 -16.79
N LEU A 288 7.84 -19.25 -16.47
CA LEU A 288 7.30 -19.57 -15.15
C LEU A 288 7.50 -21.05 -14.80
N ASN A 289 7.19 -21.97 -15.70
CA ASN A 289 7.37 -23.41 -15.49
C ASN A 289 8.83 -23.79 -15.25
N LYS A 290 9.77 -23.09 -15.90
CA LYS A 290 11.20 -23.25 -15.60
C LYS A 290 11.50 -22.89 -14.14
N PHE A 291 11.02 -21.74 -13.66
CA PHE A 291 11.22 -21.32 -12.28
C PHE A 291 10.53 -22.24 -11.26
N LEU A 292 9.30 -22.69 -11.54
CA LEU A 292 8.58 -23.63 -10.67
C LEU A 292 9.31 -24.98 -10.57
N LYS A 293 9.91 -25.46 -11.66
CA LYS A 293 10.77 -26.65 -11.62
C LYS A 293 12.00 -26.44 -10.74
N GLU A 294 12.70 -25.31 -10.89
CA GLU A 294 13.84 -24.96 -10.02
C GLU A 294 13.41 -24.82 -8.55
N GLN A 295 12.20 -24.31 -8.31
CA GLN A 295 11.59 -24.20 -6.98
C GLN A 295 11.34 -25.58 -6.35
N LYS A 296 10.85 -26.55 -7.13
CA LYS A 296 10.70 -27.96 -6.69
C LYS A 296 12.04 -28.58 -6.32
N GLU A 297 13.07 -28.36 -7.13
CA GLU A 297 14.42 -28.83 -6.80
C GLU A 297 14.92 -28.19 -5.50
N HIS A 298 14.73 -26.89 -5.32
CA HIS A 298 15.09 -26.18 -4.08
C HIS A 298 14.27 -26.63 -2.87
N PHE A 299 13.00 -27.02 -3.07
CA PHE A 299 12.18 -27.61 -2.01
C PHE A 299 12.86 -28.86 -1.47
N TYR A 300 13.21 -29.83 -2.32
CA TYR A 300 13.82 -31.09 -1.88
C TYR A 300 15.28 -30.97 -1.46
N ASP A 301 16.05 -30.07 -2.09
CA ASP A 301 17.46 -29.84 -1.79
C ASP A 301 17.68 -28.42 -1.25
N THR A 302 17.64 -28.31 0.08
CA THR A 302 17.85 -27.04 0.79
C THR A 302 19.32 -26.63 0.88
N SER A 303 20.26 -27.41 0.31
CA SER A 303 21.68 -27.04 0.29
C SER A 303 21.98 -25.94 -0.73
N LYS A 304 21.14 -25.79 -1.76
CA LYS A 304 21.26 -24.75 -2.78
C LYS A 304 20.89 -23.39 -2.18
N SER A 305 21.82 -22.43 -2.20
CA SER A 305 21.53 -21.05 -1.81
C SER A 305 20.86 -20.27 -2.95
N LYS A 306 20.02 -19.29 -2.60
CA LYS A 306 19.47 -18.33 -3.57
C LYS A 306 20.56 -17.56 -4.31
N LYS A 307 20.31 -17.25 -5.58
CA LYS A 307 21.11 -16.29 -6.34
C LYS A 307 20.90 -14.88 -5.77
N THR A 308 21.97 -14.16 -5.45
CA THR A 308 21.86 -12.77 -5.00
C THR A 308 22.37 -11.84 -6.10
N LEU A 309 21.48 -11.04 -6.69
CA LEU A 309 21.85 -10.05 -7.70
C LEU A 309 22.40 -8.79 -7.04
N THR A 310 23.45 -8.21 -7.59
CA THR A 310 24.05 -6.94 -7.16
C THR A 310 23.77 -5.84 -8.17
N LEU A 311 23.77 -4.58 -7.73
CA LEU A 311 23.70 -3.43 -8.63
C LEU A 311 25.10 -3.11 -9.19
N THR A 312 25.18 -2.81 -10.48
CA THR A 312 26.36 -2.19 -11.09
C THR A 312 26.68 -0.83 -10.44
N GLU A 313 27.91 -0.34 -10.56
CA GLU A 313 28.30 0.96 -9.98
C GLU A 313 27.46 2.13 -10.52
N ASP A 314 27.13 2.13 -11.81
CA ASP A 314 26.27 3.17 -12.39
C ASP A 314 24.81 3.03 -11.93
N ALA A 315 24.31 1.81 -11.74
CA ALA A 315 23.02 1.58 -11.09
C ALA A 315 22.99 2.08 -9.64
N LYS A 316 24.07 1.92 -8.87
CA LYS A 316 24.18 2.48 -7.51
C LYS A 316 24.10 4.01 -7.50
N LYS A 317 24.80 4.68 -8.44
CA LYS A 317 24.71 6.14 -8.59
C LYS A 317 23.29 6.60 -8.94
N LEU A 318 22.62 5.88 -9.86
CA LEU A 318 21.22 6.16 -10.20
C LEU A 318 20.31 5.99 -8.98
N PHE A 319 20.50 4.91 -8.22
CA PHE A 319 19.74 4.65 -6.99
C PHE A 319 19.90 5.81 -5.99
N GLU A 320 21.13 6.24 -5.72
CA GLU A 320 21.42 7.35 -4.82
C GLU A 320 20.76 8.66 -5.28
N GLY A 321 20.85 8.97 -6.58
CA GLY A 321 20.21 10.14 -7.17
C GLY A 321 18.69 10.12 -7.03
N LYS A 322 18.06 8.97 -7.33
CA LYS A 322 16.60 8.80 -7.19
C LYS A 322 16.12 8.92 -5.75
N VAL A 323 16.79 8.24 -4.81
CA VAL A 323 16.41 8.30 -3.40
C VAL A 323 16.60 9.72 -2.83
N SER A 324 17.63 10.44 -3.26
CA SER A 324 17.84 11.84 -2.88
C SER A 324 16.75 12.76 -3.44
N GLN A 325 16.35 12.57 -4.70
CA GLN A 325 15.23 13.30 -5.30
C GLN A 325 13.92 13.04 -4.54
N TYR A 326 13.69 11.81 -4.09
CA TYR A 326 12.49 11.46 -3.33
C TYR A 326 12.41 12.19 -1.98
N GLN A 327 13.53 12.46 -1.31
CA GLN A 327 13.55 13.28 -0.09
C GLN A 327 13.08 14.72 -0.35
N LEU A 328 13.41 15.27 -1.52
CA LEU A 328 12.89 16.58 -1.92
C LEU A 328 11.38 16.49 -2.18
N ASN A 329 10.89 15.46 -2.86
CA ASN A 329 9.47 15.31 -3.20
C ASN A 329 8.52 15.11 -2.01
N ILE A 330 9.04 14.70 -0.84
CA ILE A 330 8.26 14.59 0.41
C ILE A 330 8.33 15.84 1.29
N SER A 331 9.10 16.86 0.87
CA SER A 331 9.21 18.12 1.60
C SER A 331 7.90 18.91 1.53
N GLN A 332 7.78 19.93 2.39
CA GLN A 332 6.58 20.76 2.43
C GLN A 332 6.25 21.38 1.06
N ASN A 333 4.98 21.32 0.68
CA ASN A 333 4.38 21.75 -0.58
C ASN A 333 4.88 21.00 -1.83
N GLN A 334 5.39 19.77 -1.67
CA GLN A 334 5.83 18.93 -2.78
C GLN A 334 4.82 17.81 -3.08
N CYS A 335 4.96 17.18 -4.25
CA CYS A 335 3.95 16.27 -4.80
C CYS A 335 3.64 15.04 -3.93
N TRP A 336 4.57 14.63 -3.07
CA TRP A 336 4.45 13.44 -2.22
C TRP A 336 4.52 13.75 -0.72
N GLU A 337 4.32 15.02 -0.32
CA GLU A 337 4.34 15.47 1.08
C GLU A 337 3.45 14.61 1.99
N HIS A 338 2.29 14.16 1.49
CA HIS A 338 1.29 13.43 2.27
C HIS A 338 1.41 11.90 2.23
N ILE A 339 2.42 11.36 1.54
CA ILE A 339 2.69 9.91 1.47
C ILE A 339 4.15 9.53 1.80
N PRO A 340 4.82 10.15 2.80
CA PRO A 340 6.24 9.91 3.07
C PRO A 340 6.51 8.43 3.40
N GLU A 341 5.56 7.73 4.02
CA GLU A 341 5.68 6.31 4.33
C GLU A 341 5.81 5.46 3.06
N PHE A 342 5.04 5.74 2.01
CA PHE A 342 5.09 5.03 0.72
C PHE A 342 6.42 5.29 0.01
N VAL A 343 6.81 6.56 -0.06
CA VAL A 343 8.07 6.98 -0.71
C VAL A 343 9.27 6.33 -0.01
N SER A 344 9.24 6.16 1.31
CA SER A 344 10.29 5.48 2.07
C SER A 344 10.50 4.01 1.71
N LYS A 345 9.54 3.37 1.04
CA LYS A 345 9.63 1.96 0.58
C LYS A 345 9.96 1.84 -0.90
N ALA A 346 9.86 2.92 -1.66
CA ALA A 346 10.01 2.91 -3.11
C ALA A 346 11.38 2.42 -3.60
N GLY A 347 12.48 2.80 -2.94
CA GLY A 347 13.81 2.31 -3.32
C GLY A 347 13.92 0.77 -3.23
N SER A 348 13.41 0.21 -2.14
CA SER A 348 13.34 -1.24 -1.92
C SER A 348 12.44 -1.94 -2.94
N GLN A 349 11.26 -1.38 -3.25
CA GLN A 349 10.39 -1.90 -4.32
C GLN A 349 11.09 -1.90 -5.69
N ALA A 350 11.78 -0.81 -6.02
CA ALA A 350 12.45 -0.65 -7.30
C ALA A 350 13.58 -1.66 -7.50
N ILE A 351 14.41 -1.92 -6.49
CA ILE A 351 15.50 -2.92 -6.64
C ILE A 351 14.97 -4.34 -6.74
N ARG A 352 13.88 -4.68 -6.02
CA ARG A 352 13.22 -5.98 -6.13
C ARG A 352 12.62 -6.19 -7.51
N MET A 353 11.96 -5.16 -8.04
CA MET A 353 11.42 -5.19 -9.40
C MET A 353 12.53 -5.24 -10.47
N ALA A 354 13.64 -4.55 -10.26
CA ALA A 354 14.79 -4.63 -11.16
C ALA A 354 15.38 -6.05 -11.20
N ALA A 355 15.45 -6.74 -10.05
CA ALA A 355 15.85 -8.14 -9.99
C ALA A 355 14.90 -9.07 -10.76
N ILE A 356 13.59 -8.82 -10.70
CA ILE A 356 12.60 -9.55 -11.51
C ILE A 356 12.81 -9.27 -13.01
N PHE A 357 13.07 -8.02 -13.39
CA PHE A 357 13.34 -7.65 -14.78
C PHE A 357 14.61 -8.28 -15.34
N ASP A 358 15.63 -8.44 -14.49
CA ASP A 358 16.95 -8.97 -14.87
C ASP A 358 17.16 -10.44 -14.43
N CYS A 359 16.07 -11.19 -14.21
CA CYS A 359 16.10 -12.52 -13.60
C CYS A 359 16.96 -13.57 -14.35
N TYR A 360 17.18 -13.39 -15.66
CA TYR A 360 18.01 -14.28 -16.48
C TYR A 360 19.47 -13.87 -16.56
N SER A 361 19.82 -12.68 -16.08
CA SER A 361 21.17 -12.16 -16.21
C SER A 361 22.12 -12.87 -15.27
N GLU A 362 23.28 -13.27 -15.79
CA GLU A 362 24.41 -13.75 -15.00
C GLU A 362 25.30 -12.60 -14.52
N SER A 363 24.98 -11.36 -14.88
CA SER A 363 25.68 -10.16 -14.44
C SER A 363 24.87 -9.35 -13.45
N ASP A 364 25.54 -8.38 -12.84
CA ASP A 364 24.93 -7.35 -12.00
C ASP A 364 23.82 -6.58 -12.75
N ILE A 365 22.82 -6.14 -11.99
CA ILE A 365 21.70 -5.34 -12.47
C ILE A 365 22.22 -4.03 -13.06
N SER A 366 21.92 -3.85 -14.35
CA SER A 366 22.32 -2.66 -15.10
C SER A 366 21.55 -1.41 -14.67
N GLU A 367 22.12 -0.24 -14.95
CA GLU A 367 21.45 1.06 -14.75
C GLU A 367 20.09 1.11 -15.49
N GLN A 368 20.01 0.53 -16.69
CA GLN A 368 18.79 0.56 -17.50
C GLN A 368 17.63 -0.24 -16.87
N TYR A 369 17.90 -1.44 -16.36
CA TYR A 369 16.85 -2.23 -15.67
C TYR A 369 16.39 -1.55 -14.39
N LEU A 370 17.32 -0.96 -13.63
CA LEU A 370 16.97 -0.22 -12.43
C LEU A 370 16.15 1.05 -12.75
N LYS A 371 16.52 1.79 -13.81
CA LYS A 371 15.75 2.96 -14.29
C LYS A 371 14.34 2.58 -14.69
N ASN A 372 14.18 1.47 -15.40
CA ASN A 372 12.89 0.94 -15.79
C ASN A 372 12.04 0.56 -14.57
N ALA A 373 12.63 -0.14 -13.60
CA ALA A 373 11.95 -0.50 -12.36
C ALA A 373 11.53 0.74 -11.53
N PHE A 374 12.38 1.76 -11.47
CA PHE A 374 12.00 3.05 -10.87
C PHE A 374 10.82 3.70 -11.60
N THR A 375 10.80 3.66 -12.94
CA THR A 375 9.70 4.24 -13.73
C THR A 375 8.35 3.60 -13.38
N VAL A 376 8.29 2.27 -13.27
CA VAL A 376 7.07 1.55 -12.86
C VAL A 376 6.73 1.85 -11.40
N THR A 377 7.72 1.86 -10.51
CA THR A 377 7.52 2.16 -9.08
C THR A 377 6.98 3.57 -8.85
N GLU A 378 7.53 4.57 -9.54
CA GLU A 378 7.09 5.97 -9.50
C GLU A 378 5.65 6.13 -9.98
N TRP A 379 5.25 5.35 -10.99
CA TRP A 379 3.86 5.33 -11.43
C TRP A 379 2.93 4.87 -10.31
N HIS A 380 3.25 3.79 -9.60
CA HIS A 380 2.47 3.34 -8.43
C HIS A 380 2.48 4.36 -7.28
N LEU A 381 3.60 5.04 -7.03
CA LEU A 381 3.66 6.13 -6.04
C LEU A 381 2.70 7.27 -6.41
N ASN A 382 2.63 7.63 -7.68
CA ASN A 382 1.71 8.67 -8.14
C ASN A 382 0.23 8.26 -8.00
N GLN A 383 -0.09 6.98 -8.21
CA GLN A 383 -1.43 6.44 -7.91
C GLN A 383 -1.73 6.55 -6.40
N ALA A 384 -0.80 6.14 -5.54
CA ALA A 384 -0.93 6.29 -4.09
C ALA A 384 -1.08 7.76 -3.68
N ALA A 385 -0.26 8.66 -4.22
CA ALA A 385 -0.33 10.10 -3.95
C ALA A 385 -1.71 10.65 -4.32
N ARG A 386 -2.22 10.33 -5.51
CA ARG A 386 -3.56 10.77 -5.93
C ARG A 386 -4.65 10.24 -4.99
N TYR A 387 -4.61 8.95 -4.69
CA TYR A 387 -5.67 8.30 -3.92
C TYR A 387 -5.70 8.72 -2.46
N PHE A 388 -4.54 8.75 -1.79
CA PHE A 388 -4.43 9.08 -0.37
C PHE A 388 -4.42 10.58 -0.09
N TYR A 389 -4.47 11.45 -1.11
CA TYR A 389 -4.60 12.89 -0.91
C TYR A 389 -5.83 13.26 -0.07
N LYS A 390 -6.93 12.52 -0.21
CA LYS A 390 -8.17 12.69 0.57
C LYS A 390 -7.94 12.58 2.09
N LEU A 391 -6.87 11.89 2.51
CA LEU A 391 -6.51 11.70 3.91
C LEU A 391 -5.48 12.72 4.41
N SER A 392 -4.99 13.60 3.54
CA SER A 392 -3.95 14.59 3.86
C SER A 392 -4.48 15.76 4.69
N ALA A 393 -3.57 16.42 5.42
CA ALA A 393 -3.88 17.66 6.13
C ALA A 393 -4.28 18.80 5.18
N GLN A 394 -3.69 18.85 3.97
CA GLN A 394 -4.02 19.85 2.95
C GLN A 394 -5.44 19.70 2.43
N TYR A 395 -5.86 18.47 2.08
CA TYR A 395 -7.24 18.20 1.68
C TYR A 395 -8.22 18.56 2.79
N GLN A 396 -7.89 18.21 4.03
CA GLN A 396 -8.70 18.57 5.17
C GLN A 396 -8.81 20.10 5.37
N LEU A 397 -7.71 20.83 5.16
CA LEU A 397 -7.73 22.30 5.18
C LEU A 397 -8.63 22.85 4.07
N GLN A 398 -8.59 22.29 2.85
CA GLN A 398 -9.51 22.70 1.78
C GLN A 398 -10.98 22.50 2.17
N GLN A 399 -11.32 21.35 2.79
CA GLN A 399 -12.68 21.11 3.29
C GLN A 399 -13.08 22.08 4.41
N ASP A 400 -12.15 22.39 5.32
CA ASP A 400 -12.35 23.35 6.40
C ASP A 400 -12.57 24.77 5.84
N VAL A 401 -11.90 25.13 4.73
CA VAL A 401 -12.10 26.41 4.01
C VAL A 401 -13.49 26.51 3.39
N TYR A 402 -13.97 25.47 2.70
CA TYR A 402 -15.33 25.47 2.16
C TYR A 402 -16.37 25.60 3.27
N LEU A 403 -16.23 24.81 4.34
CA LEU A 403 -17.14 24.86 5.48
C LEU A 403 -17.18 26.24 6.14
N LEU A 404 -16.02 26.88 6.29
CA LEU A 404 -15.92 28.22 6.83
C LEU A 404 -16.57 29.25 5.90
N TYR A 405 -16.32 29.14 4.59
CA TYR A 405 -16.90 30.03 3.60
C TYR A 405 -18.42 29.96 3.57
N ASP A 406 -19.00 28.75 3.51
CA ASP A 406 -20.45 28.53 3.52
C ASP A 406 -21.08 29.12 4.79
N TRP A 407 -20.43 28.96 5.94
CA TRP A 407 -20.90 29.56 7.18
C TRP A 407 -20.85 31.09 7.14
N ILE A 408 -19.74 31.66 6.66
CA ILE A 408 -19.57 33.12 6.52
C ILE A 408 -20.62 33.70 5.56
N LYS A 409 -20.84 33.05 4.41
CA LYS A 409 -21.85 33.44 3.43
C LYS A 409 -23.25 33.45 4.04
N ASN A 410 -23.62 32.38 4.75
CA ASN A 410 -24.90 32.31 5.45
C ASN A 410 -25.02 33.38 6.55
N ARG A 411 -23.93 33.68 7.27
CA ARG A 411 -23.88 34.72 8.32
C ARG A 411 -24.03 36.14 7.75
N PHE A 412 -23.54 36.39 6.54
CA PHE A 412 -23.77 37.64 5.82
C PHE A 412 -25.21 37.75 5.32
N ALA A 413 -25.77 36.69 4.74
CA ALA A 413 -27.15 36.69 4.24
C ALA A 413 -28.18 36.82 5.38
N ASN A 414 -27.92 36.18 6.52
CA ASN A 414 -28.81 36.12 7.68
C ASN A 414 -28.11 36.71 8.91
N PRO A 415 -28.00 38.06 9.01
CA PRO A 415 -27.21 38.67 10.04
C PRO A 415 -27.84 38.51 11.43
N THR A 416 -26.99 38.21 12.41
CA THR A 416 -27.35 38.22 13.84
C THR A 416 -26.51 39.26 14.58
N GLY A 417 -26.88 39.60 15.82
CA GLY A 417 -26.13 40.56 16.64
C GLY A 417 -26.35 42.03 16.28
N VAL A 418 -25.51 42.89 16.87
CA VAL A 418 -25.62 44.35 16.80
C VAL A 418 -24.24 45.01 16.71
N MET A 419 -24.17 46.12 15.99
CA MET A 419 -23.05 47.05 15.97
C MET A 419 -23.22 48.10 17.08
N LYS A 420 -22.17 48.35 17.85
CA LYS A 420 -22.14 49.45 18.83
C LYS A 420 -21.71 50.74 18.13
N VAL A 421 -22.63 51.68 18.03
CA VAL A 421 -22.42 53.00 17.40
C VAL A 421 -22.35 54.06 18.48
N THR A 422 -21.22 54.77 18.56
CA THR A 422 -21.05 55.91 19.47
C THR A 422 -21.38 57.19 18.73
N ASN A 423 -22.30 57.99 19.26
CA ASN A 423 -22.58 59.31 18.74
C ASN A 423 -21.42 60.26 19.07
N PHE A 424 -20.81 60.85 18.04
CA PHE A 424 -19.65 61.75 18.20
C PHE A 424 -19.97 63.06 18.94
N GLN A 425 -21.22 63.50 18.93
CA GLN A 425 -21.64 64.76 19.57
C GLN A 425 -22.05 64.56 21.03
N THR A 426 -22.65 63.41 21.38
CA THR A 426 -23.20 63.16 22.71
C THR A 426 -22.44 62.11 23.52
N GLY A 427 -21.52 61.36 22.89
CA GLY A 427 -20.81 60.23 23.50
C GLY A 427 -21.68 59.00 23.78
N GLN A 428 -22.97 59.04 23.46
CA GLN A 428 -23.92 57.96 23.75
C GLN A 428 -23.68 56.77 22.82
N VAL A 429 -23.64 55.56 23.41
CA VAL A 429 -23.51 54.29 22.66
C VAL A 429 -24.89 53.69 22.42
N THR A 430 -25.18 53.35 21.17
CA THR A 430 -26.42 52.71 20.74
C THR A 430 -26.12 51.39 20.02
N ASN A 431 -27.01 50.42 20.14
CA ASN A 431 -26.89 49.13 19.46
C ASN A 431 -27.76 49.14 18.20
N VAL A 432 -27.14 48.98 17.03
CA VAL A 432 -27.81 48.95 15.73
C VAL A 432 -27.73 47.53 15.16
N ARG A 433 -28.84 46.96 14.70
CA ARG A 433 -28.83 45.64 14.06
C ARG A 433 -28.06 45.68 12.75
N LEU A 434 -27.31 44.62 12.47
CA LEU A 434 -26.61 44.47 11.20
C LEU A 434 -27.61 44.17 10.08
N ASN A 435 -27.47 44.86 8.94
CA ASN A 435 -28.17 44.54 7.71
C ASN A 435 -27.47 43.39 6.97
N PRO A 436 -28.18 42.68 6.07
CA PRO A 436 -27.55 41.65 5.24
C PRO A 436 -26.32 42.18 4.51
N TRP A 437 -25.30 41.33 4.38
CA TRP A 437 -24.04 41.61 3.71
C TRP A 437 -23.17 42.70 4.37
N GLN A 438 -23.46 43.09 5.61
CA GLN A 438 -22.59 43.98 6.38
C GLN A 438 -21.55 43.20 7.19
N PRO A 439 -20.35 43.78 7.44
CA PRO A 439 -19.30 43.16 8.25
C PRO A 439 -19.76 42.78 9.66
N PHE A 440 -19.28 41.63 10.14
CA PHE A 440 -19.58 41.10 11.47
C PHE A 440 -18.29 40.82 12.26
N LEU A 441 -18.39 40.65 13.59
CA LEU A 441 -17.21 40.51 14.44
C LEU A 441 -16.44 39.21 14.15
N LYS A 442 -15.12 39.28 13.97
CA LYS A 442 -14.24 38.10 13.77
C LYS A 442 -14.39 37.08 14.91
N ASN A 443 -14.58 37.55 16.13
CA ASN A 443 -14.79 36.70 17.31
C ASN A 443 -16.04 35.79 17.20
N GLU A 444 -17.01 36.13 16.35
CA GLU A 444 -18.17 35.25 16.12
C GLU A 444 -17.78 33.92 15.46
N LEU A 445 -16.67 33.87 14.73
CA LEU A 445 -16.16 32.62 14.18
C LEU A 445 -15.69 31.66 15.27
N GLU A 446 -15.16 32.20 16.37
CA GLU A 446 -14.70 31.42 17.52
C GLU A 446 -15.86 30.98 18.42
N THR A 447 -16.92 31.78 18.55
CA THR A 447 -18.06 31.45 19.41
C THR A 447 -19.20 30.71 18.70
N HIS A 448 -19.51 31.09 17.46
CA HIS A 448 -20.68 30.63 16.72
C HIS A 448 -20.36 29.95 15.39
N GLY A 449 -19.11 30.04 14.92
CA GLY A 449 -18.63 29.39 13.69
C GLY A 449 -18.84 27.87 13.66
N PRO A 450 -18.47 27.20 12.56
CA PRO A 450 -18.57 25.75 12.45
C PRO A 450 -17.88 25.07 13.64
N SER A 451 -18.55 24.14 14.32
CA SER A 451 -18.11 23.58 15.61
C SER A 451 -16.65 23.09 15.60
N ARG A 452 -16.24 22.46 14.51
CA ARG A 452 -14.88 21.95 14.27
C ARG A 452 -13.82 23.06 14.13
N LEU A 453 -14.21 24.26 13.69
CA LEU A 453 -13.33 25.37 13.33
C LEU A 453 -13.31 26.48 14.38
N ARG A 454 -14.05 26.36 15.48
CA ARG A 454 -14.07 27.37 16.56
C ARG A 454 -12.73 27.53 17.28
N ARG A 455 -11.87 26.51 17.23
CA ARG A 455 -10.53 26.57 17.84
C ARG A 455 -9.57 27.33 16.93
N ILE A 456 -8.84 28.30 17.50
CA ILE A 456 -7.96 29.21 16.75
C ILE A 456 -6.92 28.51 15.87
N GLU A 457 -6.41 27.35 16.32
CA GLU A 457 -5.45 26.50 15.59
C GLU A 457 -5.98 25.98 14.26
N ARG A 458 -7.31 25.78 14.15
CA ARG A 458 -7.98 25.34 12.92
C ARG A 458 -8.63 26.50 12.17
N LEU A 459 -9.13 27.50 12.90
CA LEU A 459 -9.74 28.68 12.32
C LEU A 459 -8.73 29.48 11.49
N THR A 460 -7.56 29.74 12.07
CA THR A 460 -6.58 30.67 11.50
C THR A 460 -6.08 30.19 10.14
N PRO A 461 -5.67 28.92 9.96
CA PRO A 461 -5.29 28.42 8.64
C PRO A 461 -6.41 28.57 7.60
N ALA A 462 -7.65 28.18 7.94
CA ALA A 462 -8.77 28.25 7.00
C ALA A 462 -9.15 29.71 6.66
N LEU A 463 -9.16 30.59 7.65
CA LEU A 463 -9.44 32.01 7.46
C LEU A 463 -8.38 32.68 6.58
N ASN A 464 -7.10 32.37 6.81
CA ASN A 464 -6.00 32.88 6.00
C ASN A 464 -6.13 32.46 4.53
N GLN A 465 -6.57 31.22 4.26
CA GLN A 465 -6.85 30.78 2.89
C GLN A 465 -7.93 31.64 2.23
N LEU A 466 -9.06 31.91 2.91
CA LEU A 466 -10.13 32.77 2.37
C LEU A 466 -9.67 34.21 2.10
N ILE A 467 -8.80 34.75 2.97
CA ILE A 467 -8.18 36.07 2.78
C ILE A 467 -7.27 36.06 1.55
N GLN A 468 -6.38 35.06 1.41
CA GLN A 468 -5.43 34.98 0.28
C GLN A 468 -6.10 34.60 -1.05
N LEU A 469 -7.23 33.91 -1.01
CA LEU A 469 -8.09 33.74 -2.18
C LEU A 469 -8.76 35.06 -2.60
N GLY A 470 -8.79 36.07 -1.72
CA GLY A 470 -9.41 37.37 -1.96
C GLY A 470 -10.92 37.32 -1.85
N LEU A 471 -11.47 36.37 -1.08
CA LEU A 471 -12.91 36.24 -0.87
C LEU A 471 -13.39 37.16 0.26
N ILE A 472 -12.57 37.32 1.30
CA ILE A 472 -12.84 38.17 2.46
C ILE A 472 -11.64 39.06 2.78
N VAL A 473 -11.89 40.11 3.55
CA VAL A 473 -10.88 40.93 4.22
C VAL A 473 -11.24 41.12 5.69
N THR A 474 -10.25 41.41 6.53
CA THR A 474 -10.52 41.83 7.90
C THR A 474 -10.30 43.33 8.05
N ILE A 475 -11.21 44.00 8.76
CA ILE A 475 -11.19 45.46 8.94
C ILE A 475 -11.38 45.84 10.39
N CYS A 476 -10.97 47.04 10.75
CA CYS A 476 -11.34 47.68 12.01
C CYS A 476 -11.92 49.08 11.77
N TYR A 477 -12.79 49.53 12.69
CA TYR A 477 -13.43 50.83 12.64
C TYR A 477 -12.87 51.75 13.74
N PRO A 478 -11.98 52.70 13.42
CA PRO A 478 -11.41 53.59 14.43
C PRO A 478 -12.48 54.40 15.18
N PRO A 479 -12.32 54.67 16.49
CA PRO A 479 -11.20 54.30 17.36
C PRO A 479 -11.30 52.87 17.95
N GLN A 480 -12.28 52.06 17.54
CA GLN A 480 -12.48 50.71 18.07
C GLN A 480 -11.36 49.77 17.59
N ARG A 481 -10.93 48.86 18.47
CA ARG A 481 -9.91 47.83 18.17
C ARG A 481 -10.49 46.49 17.73
N ALA A 482 -11.82 46.35 17.71
CA ALA A 482 -12.46 45.12 17.31
C ALA A 482 -12.23 44.85 15.82
N ILE A 483 -11.95 43.59 15.48
CA ILE A 483 -11.72 43.14 14.11
C ILE A 483 -13.03 42.57 13.57
N TYR A 484 -13.38 42.96 12.36
CA TYR A 484 -14.57 42.53 11.65
C TYR A 484 -14.18 41.78 10.38
N ILE A 485 -14.97 40.78 10.00
CA ILE A 485 -14.89 40.11 8.70
C ILE A 485 -15.78 40.86 7.73
N ALA A 486 -15.24 41.21 6.56
CA ALA A 486 -15.97 41.84 5.47
C ALA A 486 -15.79 41.04 4.17
N MET A 487 -16.77 41.11 3.29
CA MET A 487 -16.62 40.62 1.92
C MET A 487 -15.55 41.45 1.21
N ALA A 488 -14.63 40.79 0.51
CA ALA A 488 -13.64 41.48 -0.30
C ALA A 488 -14.28 42.00 -1.59
N GLY A 489 -13.93 43.23 -1.96
CA GLY A 489 -14.19 43.81 -3.26
C GLY A 489 -12.96 44.51 -3.80
N THR A 490 -13.12 45.13 -4.96
CA THR A 490 -12.05 45.92 -5.59
C THR A 490 -12.60 47.30 -5.88
N ASN A 491 -11.88 48.33 -5.46
CA ASN A 491 -12.24 49.71 -5.78
C ASN A 491 -11.86 50.06 -7.24
N MET A 492 -12.26 51.25 -7.71
CA MET A 492 -11.99 51.71 -9.08
C MET A 492 -10.49 51.75 -9.45
N ASN A 493 -9.61 51.78 -8.45
CA ASN A 493 -8.16 51.83 -8.63
C ASN A 493 -7.49 50.45 -8.54
N GLY A 494 -8.28 49.36 -8.44
CA GLY A 494 -7.75 48.00 -8.35
C GLY A 494 -7.32 47.56 -6.95
N TYR A 495 -7.49 48.39 -5.91
CA TYR A 495 -7.15 48.02 -4.54
C TYR A 495 -8.28 47.21 -3.88
N ILE A 496 -7.89 46.21 -3.10
CA ILE A 496 -8.82 45.39 -2.33
C ILE A 496 -9.43 46.24 -1.21
N CYS A 497 -10.76 46.23 -1.12
CA CYS A 497 -11.51 46.95 -0.09
C CYS A 497 -12.61 46.08 0.51
N ALA A 498 -13.18 46.52 1.64
CA ALA A 498 -14.38 45.91 2.20
C ALA A 498 -15.62 46.34 1.41
N ASN A 499 -16.44 45.38 0.99
CA ASN A 499 -17.76 45.64 0.42
C ASN A 499 -18.80 45.90 1.52
N ASN A 500 -19.71 46.84 1.25
CA ASN A 500 -20.80 47.23 2.15
C ASN A 500 -20.39 47.46 3.62
N PRO A 501 -19.32 48.24 3.89
CA PRO A 501 -18.88 48.48 5.25
C PRO A 501 -19.94 49.25 6.04
N PHE A 502 -20.01 49.01 7.35
CA PHE A 502 -20.96 49.70 8.23
C PHE A 502 -20.65 51.19 8.35
N PHE A 503 -19.37 51.55 8.41
CA PHE A 503 -18.90 52.93 8.37
C PHE A 503 -18.00 53.16 7.16
N ALA A 504 -18.08 54.36 6.56
CA ALA A 504 -17.21 54.73 5.45
C ALA A 504 -15.72 54.78 5.82
N ASN A 505 -15.41 55.13 7.08
CA ASN A 505 -14.05 55.16 7.59
C ASN A 505 -13.68 53.84 8.27
N PHE A 506 -12.78 53.08 7.68
CA PHE A 506 -12.26 51.81 8.20
C PHE A 506 -10.80 51.60 7.78
N ILE A 507 -10.09 50.73 8.49
CA ILE A 507 -8.73 50.32 8.16
C ILE A 507 -8.75 48.83 7.81
N ALA A 508 -8.21 48.45 6.65
CA ALA A 508 -7.98 47.06 6.30
C ALA A 508 -6.80 46.50 7.10
N VAL A 509 -7.02 45.38 7.79
CA VAL A 509 -6.04 44.73 8.68
C VAL A 509 -5.37 43.57 7.96
N GLU A 510 -6.14 42.61 7.45
CA GLU A 510 -5.65 41.48 6.66
C GLU A 510 -6.39 41.42 5.32
N TYR A 511 -5.62 41.29 4.24
CA TYR A 511 -6.11 41.21 2.86
C TYR A 511 -5.14 40.36 2.02
N LYS A 512 -5.60 39.91 0.84
CA LYS A 512 -4.78 39.15 -0.11
C LYS A 512 -3.48 39.89 -0.42
N ASN A 513 -2.37 39.17 -0.33
CA ASN A 513 -1.05 39.70 -0.63
C ASN A 513 -0.22 38.65 -1.40
N ASN A 514 0.91 39.06 -1.96
CA ASN A 514 1.77 38.16 -2.76
C ASN A 514 2.75 37.35 -1.90
N ALA A 515 2.75 37.52 -0.58
CA ALA A 515 3.70 36.84 0.32
C ALA A 515 3.23 35.43 0.71
N THR A 516 1.93 35.12 0.58
CA THR A 516 1.39 33.80 0.93
C THR A 516 0.44 33.31 -0.15
N THR A 517 0.84 32.28 -0.88
CA THR A 517 0.00 31.65 -1.89
C THR A 517 -1.03 30.73 -1.21
N PRO A 518 -2.33 30.84 -1.51
CA PRO A 518 -3.31 29.87 -1.03
C PRO A 518 -3.05 28.49 -1.66
N LEU A 519 -3.61 27.45 -1.07
CA LEU A 519 -3.61 26.11 -1.66
C LEU A 519 -4.23 26.17 -3.07
N SER A 520 -3.74 25.33 -3.96
CA SER A 520 -4.32 25.14 -5.30
C SER A 520 -5.46 24.12 -5.25
N GLY A 521 -6.18 23.96 -6.38
CA GLY A 521 -7.19 22.90 -6.53
C GLY A 521 -8.51 23.16 -5.83
N TYR A 522 -8.81 24.41 -5.43
CA TYR A 522 -10.14 24.75 -4.95
C TYR A 522 -11.19 24.64 -6.07
N ASP A 523 -12.34 24.07 -5.75
CA ASP A 523 -13.54 24.08 -6.58
C ASP A 523 -14.14 25.49 -6.53
N SER A 524 -13.96 26.21 -7.63
CA SER A 524 -14.44 27.58 -7.78
C SER A 524 -15.96 27.72 -7.60
N THR A 525 -16.75 26.67 -7.82
CA THR A 525 -18.22 26.72 -7.68
C THR A 525 -18.65 26.78 -6.21
N ARG A 526 -17.84 26.25 -5.30
CA ARG A 526 -18.09 26.25 -3.85
C ARG A 526 -17.64 27.53 -3.16
N LEU A 527 -16.92 28.41 -3.86
CA LEU A 527 -16.32 29.63 -3.32
C LEU A 527 -16.84 30.89 -4.05
N GLN A 528 -18.15 30.93 -4.31
CA GLN A 528 -18.83 32.07 -4.94
C GLN A 528 -19.78 32.75 -3.98
N TRP A 529 -19.82 34.08 -4.03
CA TRP A 529 -20.64 34.92 -3.15
C TRP A 529 -22.13 34.85 -3.44
#